data_AF-A0A954WDM9-F1
#
_entry.id   AF-A0A954WDM9-F1
#
_cell.length_a   1.000
_cell.length_b   1.000
_cell.length_c   1.000
_cell.angle_alpha   90.00
_cell.angle_beta   90.00
_cell.angle_gamma   90.00
#
_symmetry.space_group_name_H-M   'P 1'
#
loop_
_entity.id
_entity.type
_entity.pdbx_description
1 polymer ?
#
loop_
_entity_poly.entity_id
_entity_poly.type
_entity_poly.pdbx_seq_one_letter_code
_entity_poly.pdbx_strand_id
1 'polypeptide(L)'
;MGIQREINEQLDRISSAGAGSHSFSIETAGGKLDCDVSQADSIGCAVDRLRWRTDQLNNATADRLRQTGQRFADRARYLLEPLAPVECDAEAGVLRMRSAPPSRDESGSRYYEVDVQRDEGVIFSRYAARPGQPRESAPAHFTRETLGRLADDIIESTRGD
;
A
#
# COMPACT_ATOMS: atom_id res chain seq x y z
N MET A 1 7.80 -19.68 -4.51
CA MET A 1 6.78 -19.76 -3.44
C MET A 1 6.20 -18.36 -3.33
N GLY A 2 4.90 -18.20 -3.59
CA GLY A 2 4.31 -16.88 -3.83
C GLY A 2 3.96 -16.13 -2.53
N ILE A 3 4.09 -14.81 -2.55
CA ILE A 3 3.85 -13.94 -1.39
C ILE A 3 2.44 -14.10 -0.82
N GLN A 4 1.45 -14.42 -1.66
CA GLN A 4 0.08 -14.71 -1.27
C GLN A 4 -0.01 -15.81 -0.20
N ARG A 5 0.79 -16.88 -0.32
CA ARG A 5 0.76 -17.98 0.64
C ARG A 5 1.28 -17.52 2.01
N GLU A 6 2.39 -16.78 2.00
CA GLU A 6 2.99 -16.26 3.24
C GLU A 6 2.07 -15.25 3.91
N ILE A 7 1.43 -14.35 3.15
CA ILE A 7 0.41 -13.43 3.68
C ILE A 7 -0.73 -14.20 4.34
N ASN A 8 -1.27 -15.23 3.69
CA ASN A 8 -2.35 -16.04 4.26
C ASN A 8 -1.94 -16.70 5.58
N GLU A 9 -0.73 -17.26 5.65
CA GLU A 9 -0.20 -17.87 6.88
C GLU A 9 -0.08 -16.85 8.02
N GLN A 10 0.32 -15.61 7.74
CA GLN A 10 0.35 -14.54 8.76
C GLN A 10 -1.06 -14.12 9.19
N LEU A 11 -1.99 -13.98 8.24
CA LEU A 11 -3.38 -13.63 8.56
C LEU A 11 -4.09 -14.72 9.36
N ASP A 12 -3.76 -16.00 9.16
CA ASP A 12 -4.27 -17.10 9.99
C ASP A 12 -3.81 -16.96 11.44
N ARG A 13 -2.53 -16.64 11.66
CA ARG A 13 -2.00 -16.38 13.02
C ARG A 13 -2.70 -15.20 13.68
N ILE A 14 -2.91 -14.11 12.94
CA ILE A 14 -3.59 -12.91 13.43
C ILE A 14 -5.05 -13.22 13.78
N SER A 15 -5.77 -13.93 12.90
CA SER A 15 -7.17 -14.31 13.15
C SER A 15 -7.33 -15.17 14.41
N SER A 16 -6.31 -15.97 14.74
CA SER A 16 -6.28 -16.79 15.96
C SER A 16 -5.92 -16.00 17.22
N ALA A 17 -5.19 -14.89 17.08
CA ALA A 17 -4.76 -14.03 18.19
C ALA A 17 -5.86 -13.07 18.68
N GLY A 18 -6.86 -12.77 17.85
CA GLY A 18 -7.98 -11.89 18.17
C GLY A 18 -7.72 -10.41 17.86
N ALA A 19 -8.63 -9.54 18.28
CA ALA A 19 -8.58 -8.11 17.95
C ALA A 19 -7.38 -7.40 18.59
N GLY A 20 -6.71 -6.53 17.82
CA GLY A 20 -5.55 -5.77 18.28
C GLY A 20 -4.72 -5.26 17.10
N SER A 21 -3.72 -4.43 17.38
CA SER A 21 -2.75 -4.03 16.35
C SER A 21 -1.71 -5.15 16.21
N HIS A 22 -1.65 -5.74 15.02
CA HIS A 22 -0.70 -6.78 14.67
C HIS A 22 0.18 -6.30 13.52
N SER A 23 1.41 -6.78 13.47
CA SER A 23 2.29 -6.56 12.33
C SER A 23 3.01 -7.83 11.96
N PHE A 24 3.28 -7.98 10.67
CA PHE A 24 4.11 -9.06 10.16
C PHE A 24 5.06 -8.53 9.09
N SER A 25 6.15 -9.27 8.90
CA SER A 25 7.09 -9.02 7.82
C SER A 25 7.38 -10.28 7.03
N ILE A 26 7.52 -10.13 5.72
CA ILE A 26 7.88 -11.20 4.78
C ILE A 26 9.16 -10.76 4.05
N GLU A 27 10.22 -11.56 4.19
CA GLU A 27 11.47 -11.36 3.46
C GLU A 27 11.37 -12.05 2.11
N THR A 28 11.77 -11.36 1.04
CA THR A 28 11.81 -11.91 -0.32
C THR A 28 13.16 -11.61 -0.95
N ALA A 29 13.45 -12.21 -2.12
CA ALA A 29 14.69 -11.94 -2.83
C ALA A 29 14.87 -10.47 -3.26
N GLY A 30 13.78 -9.69 -3.40
CA GLY A 30 13.82 -8.30 -3.89
C GLY A 30 13.73 -7.25 -2.79
N GLY A 31 13.59 -7.66 -1.52
CA GLY A 31 13.28 -6.75 -0.43
C GLY A 31 12.31 -7.33 0.60
N LYS A 32 11.78 -6.46 1.45
CA LYS A 32 10.97 -6.81 2.61
C LYS A 32 9.59 -6.17 2.55
N LEU A 33 8.55 -6.98 2.70
CA LEU A 33 7.18 -6.51 2.87
C LEU A 33 6.85 -6.43 4.36
N ASP A 34 6.39 -5.28 4.84
CA ASP A 34 5.83 -5.11 6.18
C ASP A 34 4.36 -4.74 6.06
N CYS A 35 3.52 -5.33 6.91
CA CYS A 35 2.09 -5.04 6.93
C CYS A 35 1.61 -4.87 8.36
N ASP A 36 0.92 -3.76 8.60
CA ASP A 36 0.20 -3.48 9.85
C ASP A 36 -1.28 -3.80 9.64
N VAL A 37 -1.83 -4.67 10.48
CA VAL A 37 -3.18 -5.23 10.37
C VAL A 37 -3.88 -5.10 11.72
N SER A 38 -5.06 -4.49 11.73
CA SER A 38 -5.87 -4.34 12.94
C SER A 38 -6.88 -5.46 13.14
N GLN A 39 -7.31 -6.12 12.06
CA GLN A 39 -8.25 -7.24 12.08
C GLN A 39 -8.02 -8.19 10.90
N ALA A 40 -8.24 -9.49 11.11
CA ALA A 40 -8.27 -10.49 10.05
C ALA A 40 -9.27 -11.61 10.39
N ASP A 41 -9.97 -12.10 9.37
CA ASP A 41 -10.84 -13.28 9.42
C ASP A 41 -10.54 -14.22 8.24
N SER A 42 -11.36 -15.24 8.00
CA SER A 42 -11.16 -16.23 6.93
C SER A 42 -11.20 -15.67 5.50
N ILE A 43 -11.83 -14.51 5.30
CA ILE A 43 -12.09 -13.90 3.99
C ILE A 43 -11.34 -12.56 3.85
N GLY A 44 -11.33 -11.74 4.90
CA GLY A 44 -10.89 -10.36 4.84
C GLY A 44 -9.91 -9.94 5.93
N CYS A 45 -9.37 -8.73 5.75
CA CYS A 45 -8.49 -8.07 6.69
C CYS A 45 -8.65 -6.54 6.63
N ALA A 46 -8.38 -5.89 7.76
CA ALA A 46 -8.26 -4.45 7.91
C ALA A 46 -6.78 -4.08 7.99
N VAL A 47 -6.26 -3.46 6.94
CA VAL A 47 -4.84 -3.10 6.78
C VAL A 47 -4.66 -1.61 7.05
N ASP A 48 -3.84 -1.28 8.03
CA ASP A 48 -3.55 0.12 8.37
C ASP A 48 -2.41 0.66 7.50
N ARG A 49 -1.43 -0.19 7.17
CA ARG A 49 -0.29 0.16 6.32
C ARG A 49 0.29 -1.08 5.65
N LEU A 50 0.71 -0.92 4.40
CA LEU A 50 1.51 -1.90 3.67
C LEU A 50 2.77 -1.19 3.17
N ARG A 51 3.95 -1.70 3.53
CA ARG A 51 5.24 -1.12 3.15
C ARG A 51 6.09 -2.16 2.45
N TRP A 52 6.58 -1.82 1.27
CA TRP A 52 7.58 -2.58 0.54
C TRP A 52 8.91 -1.84 0.60
N ARG A 53 9.91 -2.43 1.25
CA ARG A 53 11.29 -1.91 1.33
C ARG A 53 12.15 -2.65 0.32
N THR A 54 12.81 -1.91 -0.56
CA THR A 54 13.65 -2.48 -1.62
C THR A 54 14.80 -1.53 -1.97
N ASP A 55 15.93 -2.09 -2.37
CA ASP A 55 17.08 -1.34 -2.89
C ASP A 55 16.91 -0.95 -4.37
N GLN A 56 15.89 -1.48 -5.06
CA GLN A 56 15.61 -1.19 -6.47
C GLN A 56 15.26 0.28 -6.74
N LEU A 57 14.89 1.04 -5.70
CA LEU A 57 14.63 2.48 -5.77
C LEU A 57 15.78 3.32 -5.21
N ASN A 58 16.92 2.71 -4.89
CA ASN A 58 18.07 3.46 -4.41
C ASN A 58 18.56 4.43 -5.48
N ASN A 59 18.77 5.69 -5.11
CA ASN A 59 19.17 6.76 -6.03
C ASN A 59 18.23 6.96 -7.23
N ALA A 60 16.97 6.51 -7.15
CA ALA A 60 15.99 6.67 -8.22
C ALA A 60 15.78 8.16 -8.59
N THR A 61 15.77 8.44 -9.89
CA THR A 61 15.41 9.76 -10.42
C THR A 61 13.92 10.02 -10.30
N ALA A 62 13.49 11.29 -10.34
CA ALA A 62 12.08 11.65 -10.34
C ALA A 62 11.28 10.92 -11.45
N ASP A 63 11.87 10.74 -12.63
CA ASP A 63 11.23 10.02 -13.74
C ASP A 63 11.08 8.53 -13.44
N ARG A 64 12.07 7.90 -12.79
CA ARG A 64 11.97 6.51 -12.34
C ARG A 64 10.87 6.33 -11.29
N LEU A 65 10.72 7.28 -10.36
CA LEU A 65 9.62 7.27 -9.39
C LEU A 65 8.26 7.40 -10.10
N ARG A 66 8.12 8.33 -11.06
CA ARG A 66 6.89 8.49 -11.88
C ARG A 66 6.53 7.21 -12.64
N GLN A 67 7.50 6.58 -13.29
CA GLN A 67 7.29 5.31 -14.00
C GLN A 67 6.86 4.20 -13.04
N THR A 68 7.46 4.13 -11.87
CA THR A 68 7.11 3.16 -10.83
C THR A 68 5.68 3.36 -10.34
N GLY A 69 5.30 4.61 -10.03
CA GLY A 69 3.94 4.96 -9.65
C GLY A 69 2.92 4.66 -10.75
N GLN A 70 3.24 4.97 -12.02
CA GLN A 70 2.38 4.66 -13.16
C GLN A 70 2.18 3.15 -13.35
N ARG A 71 3.26 2.36 -13.32
CA ARG A 71 3.19 0.89 -13.39
C ARG A 71 2.33 0.31 -12.27
N PHE A 72 2.42 0.88 -11.08
CA PHE A 72 1.60 0.48 -9.94
C PHE A 72 0.12 0.83 -10.13
N ALA A 73 -0.18 2.08 -10.53
CA ALA A 73 -1.55 2.51 -10.83
C ALA A 73 -2.22 1.62 -11.89
N ASP A 74 -1.47 1.24 -12.92
CA ASP A 74 -1.97 0.39 -14.00
C ASP A 74 -2.26 -1.04 -13.57
N ARG A 75 -1.50 -1.57 -12.62
CA ARG A 75 -1.72 -2.90 -12.03
C ARG A 75 -2.87 -2.90 -11.02
N ALA A 76 -2.94 -1.86 -10.19
CA ALA A 76 -3.91 -1.70 -9.12
C ALA A 76 -5.31 -1.22 -9.59
N ARG A 77 -5.63 -1.32 -10.90
CA ARG A 77 -6.93 -0.89 -11.47
C ARG A 77 -8.16 -1.66 -10.95
N TYR A 78 -7.95 -2.77 -10.25
CA TYR A 78 -9.03 -3.51 -9.57
C TYR A 78 -9.46 -2.85 -8.26
N LEU A 79 -8.70 -1.89 -7.73
CA LEU A 79 -9.16 -1.06 -6.62
C LEU A 79 -10.33 -0.20 -7.11
N LEU A 80 -11.37 -0.10 -6.29
CA LEU A 80 -12.55 0.72 -6.61
C LEU A 80 -12.23 2.22 -6.74
N GLU A 81 -11.10 2.64 -6.18
CA GLU A 81 -10.62 4.01 -6.19
C GLU A 81 -9.31 4.07 -7.01
N PRO A 82 -9.33 4.53 -8.27
CA PRO A 82 -8.14 4.55 -9.12
C PRO A 82 -7.09 5.53 -8.56
N LEU A 83 -5.82 5.18 -8.68
CA LEU A 83 -4.70 5.97 -8.17
C LEU A 83 -4.14 6.90 -9.25
N ALA A 84 -3.91 8.16 -8.90
CA ALA A 84 -3.24 9.13 -9.76
C ALA A 84 -2.13 9.89 -8.99
N PRO A 85 -1.03 10.28 -9.65
CA PRO A 85 -0.01 11.12 -9.04
C PRO A 85 -0.60 12.49 -8.68
N VAL A 86 -0.32 12.95 -7.46
CA VAL A 86 -0.75 14.28 -6.97
C VAL A 86 0.42 15.23 -6.75
N GLU A 87 1.60 14.69 -6.44
CA GLU A 87 2.79 15.46 -6.11
C GLU A 87 4.05 14.65 -6.45
N CYS A 88 5.08 15.31 -6.96
CA CYS A 88 6.38 14.71 -7.22
C CYS A 88 7.45 15.70 -6.76
N ASP A 89 8.08 15.41 -5.63
CA ASP A 89 9.20 16.19 -5.09
C ASP A 89 10.52 15.51 -5.50
N ALA A 90 11.24 16.14 -6.42
CA ALA A 90 12.49 15.62 -6.95
C ALA A 90 13.65 15.73 -5.94
N GLU A 91 13.62 16.75 -5.07
CA GLU A 91 14.64 16.98 -4.05
C GLU A 91 14.49 15.98 -2.91
N ALA A 92 13.27 15.86 -2.38
CA ALA A 92 12.95 14.86 -1.35
C ALA A 92 12.96 13.42 -1.90
N GLY A 93 12.87 13.24 -3.23
CA GLY A 93 12.87 11.93 -3.86
C GLY A 93 11.57 11.15 -3.59
N VAL A 94 10.43 11.84 -3.60
CA VAL A 94 9.12 11.24 -3.29
C VAL A 94 8.13 11.55 -4.40
N LEU A 95 7.49 10.51 -4.94
CA LEU A 95 6.24 10.63 -5.68
C LEU A 95 5.10 10.23 -4.74
N ARG A 96 4.10 11.11 -4.62
CA ARG A 96 2.86 10.83 -3.91
C ARG A 96 1.72 10.65 -4.89
N MET A 97 0.97 9.57 -4.70
CA MET A 97 -0.24 9.25 -5.45
C MET A 97 -1.42 9.14 -4.51
N ARG A 98 -2.62 9.44 -5.00
CA ARG A 98 -3.87 9.31 -4.24
C ARG A 98 -5.00 8.77 -5.10
N SER A 99 -6.05 8.29 -4.45
CA SER A 99 -7.34 8.03 -5.09
C SER A 99 -7.86 9.28 -5.82
N ALA A 100 -8.22 9.13 -7.09
CA ALA A 100 -8.69 10.20 -7.96
C ALA A 100 -9.80 9.70 -8.92
N PRO A 101 -11.10 9.90 -8.58
CA PRO A 101 -11.60 10.61 -7.41
C PRO A 101 -11.48 9.78 -6.11
N PRO A 102 -11.41 10.44 -4.94
CA PRO A 102 -11.54 9.76 -3.66
C PRO A 102 -12.98 9.31 -3.41
N SER A 103 -13.18 8.26 -2.60
CA SER A 103 -14.50 7.91 -2.08
C SER A 103 -15.06 9.04 -1.21
N ARG A 104 -16.34 9.36 -1.35
CA ARG A 104 -17.01 10.41 -0.56
C ARG A 104 -18.34 9.92 0.01
N ASP A 105 -18.64 10.34 1.23
CA ASP A 105 -19.93 10.16 1.89
C ASP A 105 -20.30 11.41 2.70
N GLU A 106 -21.37 11.34 3.49
CA GLU A 106 -21.82 12.45 4.35
C GLU A 106 -20.78 12.85 5.42
N SER A 107 -19.85 11.96 5.78
CA SER A 107 -18.86 12.16 6.82
C SER A 107 -17.54 12.76 6.32
N GLY A 108 -17.32 12.79 5.00
CA GLY A 108 -16.11 13.35 4.38
C GLY A 108 -15.62 12.53 3.19
N SER A 109 -14.31 12.56 2.95
CA SER A 109 -13.66 11.74 1.93
C SER A 109 -12.76 10.67 2.55
N ARG A 110 -12.67 9.53 1.89
CA ARG A 110 -11.65 8.50 2.14
C ARG A 110 -10.86 8.30 0.86
N TYR A 111 -9.57 8.04 1.00
CA TYR A 111 -8.69 7.81 -0.14
C TYR A 111 -7.51 6.95 0.26
N TYR A 112 -7.03 6.17 -0.70
CA TYR A 112 -5.71 5.56 -0.65
C TYR A 112 -4.66 6.62 -0.94
N GLU A 113 -3.52 6.53 -0.26
CA GLU A 113 -2.31 7.30 -0.53
C GLU A 113 -1.14 6.34 -0.69
N VAL A 114 -0.31 6.62 -1.69
CA VAL A 114 0.85 5.81 -2.02
C VAL A 114 2.04 6.72 -2.17
N ASP A 115 3.02 6.53 -1.30
CA ASP A 115 4.29 7.23 -1.38
C ASP A 115 5.33 6.28 -1.97
N VAL A 116 5.83 6.61 -3.17
CA VAL A 116 6.96 5.94 -3.82
C VAL A 116 8.20 6.77 -3.53
N GLN A 117 9.10 6.24 -2.70
CA GLN A 117 10.20 6.96 -2.11
C GLN A 117 11.54 6.40 -2.59
N ARG A 118 12.46 7.30 -2.96
CA ARG A 118 13.86 6.99 -3.16
C ARG A 118 14.42 6.39 -1.86
N ASP A 119 15.19 5.33 -1.98
CA ASP A 119 15.88 4.63 -0.87
C ASP A 119 14.98 3.96 0.20
N GLU A 120 13.68 4.27 0.27
CA GLU A 120 12.75 3.72 1.28
C GLU A 120 11.70 2.74 0.74
N GLY A 121 11.45 2.74 -0.58
CA GLY A 121 10.53 1.82 -1.25
C GLY A 121 9.13 2.41 -1.49
N VAL A 122 8.08 1.64 -1.21
CA VAL A 122 6.69 2.04 -1.43
C VAL A 122 5.89 1.88 -0.14
N ILE A 123 5.09 2.89 0.21
CA ILE A 123 4.16 2.87 1.35
C ILE A 123 2.75 3.08 0.83
N PHE A 124 1.85 2.15 1.13
CA PHE A 124 0.43 2.24 0.86
C PHE A 124 -0.32 2.39 2.18
N SER A 125 -1.18 3.41 2.26
CA SER A 125 -2.01 3.71 3.43
C SER A 125 -3.39 4.19 2.98
N ARG A 126 -4.36 4.21 3.89
CA ARG A 126 -5.66 4.86 3.66
C ARG A 126 -5.88 5.96 4.70
N TYR A 127 -6.50 7.04 4.25
CA TYR A 127 -6.83 8.18 5.09
C TYR A 127 -8.31 8.52 4.99
N ALA A 128 -8.85 9.06 6.08
CA ALA A 128 -10.12 9.76 6.12
C ALA A 128 -9.85 11.26 6.30
N ALA A 129 -10.52 12.10 5.53
CA ALA A 129 -10.45 13.55 5.65
C ALA A 129 -11.85 14.13 5.83
N ARG A 130 -12.01 14.96 6.85
CA ARG A 130 -13.27 15.67 7.14
C ARG A 130 -13.07 17.18 6.94
N PRO A 131 -14.09 17.92 6.48
CA PRO A 131 -14.00 19.36 6.35
C PRO A 131 -13.56 20.04 7.66
N GLY A 132 -12.50 20.84 7.60
CA GLY A 132 -11.99 21.59 8.76
C GLY A 132 -11.20 20.75 9.78
N GLN A 133 -10.96 19.47 9.53
CA GLN A 133 -10.16 18.61 10.41
C GLN A 133 -8.90 18.10 9.67
N PRO A 134 -7.79 17.85 10.37
CA PRO A 134 -6.67 17.10 9.82
C PRO A 134 -7.14 15.74 9.31
N ARG A 135 -6.44 15.21 8.30
CA ARG A 135 -6.65 13.82 7.88
C ARG A 135 -6.22 12.86 8.98
N GLU A 136 -6.89 11.73 9.07
CA GLU A 136 -6.58 10.66 10.03
C GLU A 136 -6.37 9.34 9.30
N SER A 137 -5.48 8.50 9.81
CA SER A 137 -5.30 7.15 9.29
C SER A 137 -6.59 6.35 9.43
N ALA A 138 -6.90 5.56 8.41
CA ALA A 138 -8.07 4.68 8.40
C ALA A 138 -7.67 3.30 7.86
N PRO A 139 -8.28 2.21 8.35
CA PRO A 139 -8.01 0.90 7.80
C PRO A 139 -8.54 0.77 6.37
N ALA A 140 -7.74 0.14 5.52
CA ALA A 140 -8.13 -0.36 4.22
C ALA A 140 -8.68 -1.80 4.37
N HIS A 141 -9.94 -2.00 4.01
CA HIS A 141 -10.56 -3.31 4.06
C HIS A 141 -10.37 -4.03 2.73
N PHE A 142 -9.74 -5.20 2.79
CA PHE A 142 -9.47 -6.03 1.63
C PHE A 142 -9.91 -7.47 1.89
N THR A 143 -10.17 -8.20 0.80
CA THR A 143 -10.09 -9.66 0.88
C THR A 143 -8.63 -10.06 1.00
N ARG A 144 -8.36 -11.25 1.55
CA ARG A 144 -7.00 -11.80 1.63
C ARG A 144 -6.32 -11.91 0.25
N GLU A 145 -7.08 -12.25 -0.77
CA GLU A 145 -6.61 -12.31 -2.17
C GLU A 145 -6.25 -10.92 -2.70
N THR A 146 -7.09 -9.91 -2.44
CA THR A 146 -6.81 -8.53 -2.84
C THR A 146 -5.54 -8.00 -2.16
N LEU A 147 -5.30 -8.33 -0.89
CA LEU A 147 -4.07 -7.92 -0.21
C LEU A 147 -2.82 -8.55 -0.83
N GLY A 148 -2.83 -9.86 -1.11
CA GLY A 148 -1.67 -10.50 -1.72
C GLY A 148 -1.41 -10.04 -3.15
N ARG A 149 -2.48 -9.83 -3.95
CA ARG A 149 -2.36 -9.19 -5.26
C ARG A 149 -1.77 -7.78 -5.17
N LEU A 150 -2.22 -6.97 -4.21
CA LEU A 150 -1.70 -5.63 -3.98
C LEU A 150 -0.20 -5.65 -3.63
N ALA A 151 0.21 -6.59 -2.78
CA ALA A 151 1.61 -6.78 -2.43
C ALA A 151 2.47 -7.16 -3.65
N ASP A 152 2.00 -8.14 -4.45
CA ASP A 152 2.65 -8.52 -5.71
C ASP A 152 2.76 -7.32 -6.67
N ASP A 153 1.68 -6.56 -6.86
CA ASP A 153 1.67 -5.41 -7.75
C ASP A 153 2.65 -4.32 -7.32
N ILE A 154 2.79 -4.06 -6.02
CA ILE A 154 3.81 -3.14 -5.49
C ILE A 154 5.21 -3.65 -5.84
N ILE A 155 5.50 -4.92 -5.56
CA ILE A 155 6.81 -5.54 -5.80
C ILE A 155 7.16 -5.52 -7.28
N GLU A 156 6.24 -5.91 -8.16
CA GLU A 156 6.47 -5.90 -9.61
C GLU A 156 6.64 -4.48 -10.16
N SER A 157 6.03 -3.48 -9.54
CA SER A 157 6.14 -2.09 -10.01
C SER A 157 7.50 -1.47 -9.73
N THR A 158 8.20 -1.90 -8.67
CA THR A 158 9.54 -1.40 -8.34
C THR A 158 10.64 -2.00 -9.20
N ARG A 159 10.40 -3.20 -9.78
CA ARG A 159 11.38 -3.85 -10.65
C ARG A 159 11.74 -2.95 -11.83
N GLY A 160 13.04 -2.73 -12.02
CA GLY A 160 13.60 -2.13 -13.23
C GLY A 160 13.10 -2.87 -14.46
N ASP A 161 12.91 -2.14 -15.56
CA ASP A 161 13.00 -2.81 -16.86
C ASP A 161 14.48 -3.12 -17.12
#